data_AF-A0A3M1BXW4-F1
#
_entry.id   AF-A0A3M1BXW4-F1
#
_cell.length_a   1.000
_cell.length_b   1.000
_cell.length_c   1.000
_cell.angle_alpha   90.00
_cell.angle_beta   90.00
_cell.angle_gamma   90.00
#
_symmetry.space_group_name_H-M   'P 1'
#
loop_
_entity.id
_entity.type
_entity.pdbx_description
1 polymer ?
#
loop_
_entity_poly.entity_id
_entity_poly.type
_entity_poly.pdbx_seq_one_letter_code
_entity_poly.pdbx_strand_id
1 'polypeptide(L)' 'GIKWEPKLPPENPSLPKEEYQTLSVLDYGEYSYLLIPRRGEHVTESE' A
#
# COMPACT_ATOMS: atom_id res chain seq x y z
N GLY A 1 -20.27 -26.81 -2.49
CA GLY A 1 -19.26 -25.94 -3.12
C GLY A 1 -18.19 -25.63 -2.09
N ILE A 2 -16.93 -25.54 -2.50
CA ILE A 2 -15.83 -25.18 -1.59
C ILE A 2 -15.94 -23.68 -1.30
N LYS A 3 -16.08 -23.31 -0.02
CA LYS A 3 -15.94 -21.92 0.42
C LYS A 3 -14.45 -21.58 0.40
N TRP A 4 -14.05 -20.67 -0.47
CA TRP A 4 -12.73 -20.08 -0.46
C TRP A 4 -12.79 -18.78 0.35
N GLU A 5 -11.88 -18.62 1.30
CA GLU A 5 -11.76 -17.41 2.12
C GLU A 5 -10.33 -16.86 1.99
N PRO A 6 -10.17 -15.56 1.72
CA PRO A 6 -8.85 -14.95 1.65
C PRO A 6 -8.19 -14.97 3.03
N LYS A 7 -6.96 -15.45 3.09
CA LYS A 7 -6.12 -15.43 4.30
C LYS A 7 -4.87 -14.62 4.02
N LEU A 8 -4.49 -13.80 4.98
CA LEU A 8 -3.19 -13.13 4.94
C LEU A 8 -2.06 -14.17 4.96
N PRO A 9 -0.94 -13.90 4.30
CA PRO A 9 0.25 -14.72 4.44
C PRO A 9 0.71 -14.74 5.91
N PRO A 10 1.41 -15.80 6.35
CA PRO A 10 1.99 -15.83 7.68
C PRO A 10 3.02 -14.73 7.86
N GLU A 11 3.08 -14.14 9.05
CA GLU A 11 4.11 -13.16 9.40
C GLU A 11 5.51 -13.81 9.35
N ASN A 12 6.46 -13.10 8.76
CA ASN A 12 7.84 -13.55 8.66
C ASN A 12 8.64 -13.00 9.86
N PRO A 13 9.07 -13.85 10.82
CA PRO A 13 9.79 -13.40 12.01
C PRO A 13 11.21 -12.91 11.71
N SER A 14 11.74 -13.16 10.51
CA SER A 14 13.03 -12.66 10.06
C SER A 14 12.97 -11.27 9.44
N LEU A 15 11.77 -10.77 9.11
CA LEU A 15 11.62 -9.41 8.63
C LEU A 15 11.65 -8.42 9.80
N PRO A 16 12.27 -7.24 9.62
CA PRO A 16 12.11 -6.16 10.57
C PRO A 16 10.62 -5.79 10.69
N LYS A 17 10.21 -5.32 11.87
CA LYS A 17 8.84 -4.83 12.06
C LYS A 17 8.59 -3.67 11.11
N GLU A 18 7.51 -3.75 10.34
CA GLU A 18 7.09 -2.65 9.47
C GLU A 18 6.55 -1.49 10.32
N GLU A 19 7.24 -0.36 10.28
CA GLU A 19 6.77 0.89 10.88
C GLU A 19 6.17 1.77 9.78
N TYR A 20 4.87 1.60 9.49
CA TYR A 20 4.19 2.33 8.41
C TYR A 20 4.28 3.85 8.52
N GLN A 21 4.55 4.39 9.72
CA GLN A 21 4.75 5.82 9.98
C GLN A 21 6.03 6.37 9.33
N THR A 22 6.96 5.49 8.97
CA THR A 22 8.24 5.86 8.34
C THR A 22 8.21 5.79 6.82
N LEU A 23 7.13 5.24 6.24
CA LEU A 23 6.99 5.12 4.79
C LEU A 23 6.71 6.47 4.14
N SER A 24 7.55 6.82 3.17
CA SER A 24 7.35 7.92 2.26
C SER A 24 6.70 7.42 0.97
N VAL A 25 5.94 8.29 0.31
CA VAL A 25 5.40 8.02 -1.03
C VAL A 25 6.51 7.69 -2.04
N LEU A 26 7.72 8.20 -1.81
CA LEU A 26 8.88 7.93 -2.65
C LEU A 26 9.42 6.50 -2.50
N ASP A 27 9.14 5.82 -1.39
CA ASP A 27 9.60 4.45 -1.15
C ASP A 27 8.89 3.43 -2.05
N TYR A 28 7.76 3.82 -2.65
CA TYR A 28 7.03 3.02 -3.64
C TYR A 28 7.71 3.00 -5.02
N GLY A 29 8.85 3.68 -5.18
CA GLY A 29 9.70 3.63 -6.37
C GLY A 29 8.93 4.00 -7.63
N GLU A 30 8.89 3.07 -8.59
CA GLU A 30 8.17 3.27 -9.84
C GLU A 30 6.67 3.49 -9.64
N TYR A 31 6.05 3.03 -8.55
CA TYR A 31 4.63 3.23 -8.29
C TYR A 31 4.29 4.54 -7.59
N SER A 32 5.30 5.34 -7.21
CA SER A 32 5.07 6.63 -6.55
C SER A 32 4.17 7.58 -7.36
N TYR A 33 4.19 7.49 -8.70
CA TYR A 33 3.33 8.32 -9.57
C TYR A 33 1.83 8.04 -9.44
N LEU A 34 1.44 6.90 -8.87
CA LEU A 34 0.04 6.57 -8.60
C LEU A 34 -0.49 7.29 -7.36
N LEU A 35 0.41 7.65 -6.46
CA LEU A 35 0.08 8.23 -5.16
C LEU A 35 0.28 9.74 -5.14
N ILE A 36 1.18 10.27 -5.98
CA ILE A 36 1.45 11.71 -6.09
C ILE A 36 0.46 12.33 -7.08
N PRO A 37 -0.43 13.24 -6.64
CA PRO A 37 -1.37 13.91 -7.53
C PRO A 37 -0.63 14.69 -8.61
N ARG A 38 -1.07 14.57 -9.85
CA ARG A 38 -0.51 15.33 -10.96
C ARG A 38 -1.11 16.74 -10.99
N ARG A 39 -0.35 17.69 -11.53
CA ARG A 39 -0.79 19.08 -11.62
C ARG A 39 -2.05 19.17 -12.49
N GLY A 40 -3.18 19.56 -11.87
CA GLY A 40 -4.49 19.66 -12.53
C GLY A 40 -5.41 18.44 -12.32
N GLU A 41 -4.98 17.46 -11.55
CA GLU A 41 -5.80 16.31 -11.15
C GLU A 41 -6.76 16.72 -10.01
N HIS A 42 -8.06 16.54 -10.23
CA HIS A 42 -9.06 16.65 -9.17
C HIS A 42 -9.12 15.32 -8.43
N VAL A 43 -8.48 15.26 -7.26
CA VAL A 43 -8.67 14.15 -6.33
C VAL A 43 -10.04 14.31 -5.68
N THR A 44 -11.00 13.50 -6.10
CA THR A 44 -12.24 13.34 -5.35
C THR A 44 -11.94 12.44 -4.17
N GLU A 45 -12.09 12.94 -2.94
CA GLU A 45 -12.09 12.09 -1.76
C GLU A 45 -13.23 11.06 -1.91
N SER A 46 -12.87 9.79 -2.03
CA SER A 46 -13.84 8.70 -1.93
C SER A 46 -14.06 8.39 -0.44
N GLU A 47 -15.31 8.52 0.00
CA GLU A 47 -15.80 8.25 1.36
C GLU A 47 -15.41 6.88 1.93
#